data_AF-A0A1Z5L2T5-F1
#
_entry.id   AF-A0A1Z5L2T5-F1
#
_cell.length_a   1.000
_cell.length_b   1.000
_cell.length_c   1.000
_cell.angle_alpha   90.00
_cell.angle_beta   90.00
_cell.angle_gamma   90.00
#
_symmetry.space_group_name_H-M   'P 1'
#
loop_
_entity.id
_entity.type
_entity.pdbx_description
1 polymer ?
#
loop_
_entity_poly.entity_id
_entity_poly.type
_entity_poly.pdbx_seq_one_letter_code
_entity_poly.pdbx_strand_id
1 'polypeptide(L)'
;MSILPGSGSFGFHENNISAMDLYDMGGRQRTLFPMTTATSILALKFDGGVILGGDILGSYGTLARFRNCPRLLKVNDQIIVGASGDYADFQFLKGVIEQKIIGEECLNDGFKMKPKSLYSWLTRVMYNRR
;
A
#
# COMPACT_ATOMS: atom_id res chain seq x y z
N MET A 1 42.71 -7.91 -30.59
CA MET A 1 42.16 -7.26 -31.80
C MET A 1 40.65 -7.25 -31.65
N SER A 2 40.11 -6.23 -30.99
CA SER A 2 38.69 -6.11 -30.65
C SER A 2 37.96 -5.36 -31.76
N ILE A 3 37.01 -6.03 -32.38
CA ILE A 3 36.06 -5.45 -33.33
C ILE A 3 34.89 -4.86 -32.54
N LEU A 4 34.83 -3.52 -32.48
CA LEU A 4 33.69 -2.76 -31.96
C LEU A 4 32.61 -2.69 -33.05
N PRO A 5 31.34 -3.02 -32.78
CA PRO A 5 30.24 -2.66 -33.67
C PRO A 5 29.94 -1.16 -33.55
N GLY A 6 29.79 -0.51 -34.69
CA GLY A 6 29.81 0.94 -34.83
C GLY A 6 28.59 1.66 -34.25
N SER A 7 28.85 2.92 -33.93
CA SER A 7 27.88 3.96 -33.67
C SER A 7 27.14 4.36 -34.97
N GLY A 8 25.82 4.52 -34.86
CA GLY A 8 25.07 5.44 -35.71
C GLY A 8 23.95 4.85 -36.57
N SER A 9 22.75 4.72 -35.99
CA SER A 9 21.52 5.13 -36.67
C SER A 9 20.41 5.28 -35.63
N PHE A 10 19.66 6.37 -35.75
CA PHE A 10 18.60 6.88 -34.86
C PHE A 10 19.09 7.78 -33.72
N GLY A 11 18.91 9.09 -33.95
CA GLY A 11 19.28 10.16 -33.04
C GLY A 11 18.37 10.25 -31.82
N PHE A 12 18.89 9.79 -30.69
CA PHE A 12 18.43 10.19 -29.36
C PHE A 12 19.63 10.74 -28.59
N HIS A 13 19.43 11.88 -27.92
CA HIS A 13 20.42 12.52 -27.08
C HIS A 13 20.92 11.54 -26.01
N GLU A 14 22.23 11.34 -25.94
CA GLU A 14 22.90 10.43 -25.02
C GLU A 14 22.81 10.99 -23.59
N ASN A 15 21.74 10.63 -22.87
CA ASN A 15 21.76 10.72 -21.43
C ASN A 15 22.51 9.48 -20.93
N ASN A 16 23.79 9.67 -20.58
CA ASN A 16 24.58 8.72 -19.81
C ASN A 16 23.91 8.50 -18.44
N ILE A 17 22.89 7.64 -18.39
CA ILE A 17 22.47 7.02 -17.15
C ILE A 17 23.39 5.81 -17.03
N SER A 18 24.49 6.01 -16.31
CA SER A 18 25.31 4.90 -15.82
C SER A 18 24.38 3.83 -15.27
N ALA A 19 24.45 2.61 -15.81
CA ALA A 19 23.77 1.45 -15.29
C ALA A 19 24.26 1.20 -13.87
N MET A 20 23.70 1.93 -12.92
CA MET A 20 23.95 1.82 -11.50
C MET A 20 23.26 0.54 -11.06
N ASP A 21 24.04 -0.53 -11.05
CA ASP A 21 23.92 -1.73 -10.23
C ASP A 21 22.50 -2.20 -9.89
N LEU A 22 21.88 -2.88 -10.87
CA LEU A 22 20.76 -3.79 -10.60
C LEU A 22 21.17 -5.00 -9.72
N TYR A 23 22.47 -5.22 -9.51
CA TYR A 23 23.04 -6.33 -8.75
C TYR A 23 23.43 -5.98 -7.30
N ASP A 24 23.33 -4.73 -6.85
CA ASP A 24 23.59 -4.33 -5.45
C ASP A 24 22.32 -4.34 -4.57
N MET A 25 21.34 -5.17 -4.93
CA MET A 25 20.09 -5.35 -4.17
C MET A 25 20.26 -6.33 -3.00
N GLY A 26 21.30 -6.12 -2.18
CA GLY A 26 21.52 -6.82 -0.92
C GLY A 26 20.69 -6.28 0.25
N GLY A 27 19.95 -5.19 0.03
CA GLY A 27 19.06 -4.57 1.02
C GLY A 27 17.60 -4.89 0.77
N ARG A 28 16.81 -5.10 1.84
CA ARG A 28 15.35 -5.24 1.76
C ARG A 28 14.74 -3.98 1.11
N GLN A 29 14.44 -4.04 -0.18
CA GLN A 29 13.88 -2.91 -0.92
C GLN A 29 12.39 -2.75 -0.60
N ARG A 30 11.98 -1.52 -0.26
CA ARG A 30 10.58 -1.14 0.02
C ARG A 30 9.97 -0.48 -1.22
N THR A 31 8.64 -0.37 -1.29
CA THR A 31 7.93 0.30 -2.39
C THR A 31 8.47 1.73 -2.56
N LEU A 32 9.05 2.03 -3.72
CA LEU A 32 9.63 3.35 -4.03
C LEU A 32 8.67 4.23 -4.84
N PHE A 33 7.83 3.61 -5.68
CA PHE A 33 6.87 4.29 -6.53
C PHE A 33 5.54 3.52 -6.52
N PRO A 34 4.40 4.20 -6.28
CA PRO A 34 3.10 3.55 -6.29
C PRO A 34 2.73 3.16 -7.73
N MET A 35 2.15 1.97 -7.92
CA MET A 35 1.80 1.46 -9.26
C MET A 35 0.31 1.57 -9.53
N THR A 36 -0.51 0.97 -8.66
CA THR A 36 -1.98 1.04 -8.79
C THR A 36 -2.50 1.84 -7.62
N THR A 37 -2.93 3.07 -7.86
CA THR A 37 -3.34 3.97 -6.79
C THR A 37 -4.85 3.99 -6.61
N ALA A 38 -5.26 3.89 -5.35
CA ALA A 38 -6.53 4.35 -4.84
C ALA A 38 -6.45 5.85 -4.48
N THR A 39 -7.55 6.56 -4.64
CA THR A 39 -7.62 8.01 -4.44
C THR A 39 -8.08 8.35 -3.02
N SER A 40 -9.34 8.74 -2.84
CA SER A 40 -9.83 9.39 -1.63
C SER A 40 -10.70 8.48 -0.77
N ILE A 41 -10.55 8.60 0.55
CA ILE A 41 -11.48 8.09 1.55
C ILE A 41 -11.94 9.27 2.38
N LEU A 42 -13.25 9.38 2.55
CA LEU A 42 -13.91 10.38 3.39
C LEU A 42 -14.50 9.70 4.62
N ALA A 43 -14.39 10.35 5.77
CA ALA A 43 -14.92 9.86 7.04
C ALA A 43 -15.64 10.99 7.77
N LEU A 44 -16.82 10.71 8.32
CA LEU A 44 -17.60 11.65 9.12
C LEU A 44 -18.01 10.99 10.44
N LYS A 45 -17.82 11.73 11.53
CA LYS A 45 -18.29 11.35 12.87
C LYS A 45 -19.62 12.05 13.13
N PHE A 46 -20.58 11.31 13.69
CA PHE A 46 -21.88 11.83 14.10
C PHE A 46 -22.28 11.24 15.46
N ASP A 47 -23.41 11.69 16.00
CA ASP A 47 -23.94 11.12 17.25
C ASP A 47 -24.46 9.69 17.00
N GLY A 48 -23.86 8.72 17.68
CA GLY A 48 -24.13 7.29 17.44
C GLY A 48 -23.10 6.56 16.57
N GLY A 49 -22.10 7.23 15.98
CA GLY A 49 -21.02 6.49 15.29
C GLY A 49 -20.18 7.26 14.28
N VAL A 50 -19.67 6.52 13.30
CA VAL A 50 -18.86 7.02 12.18
C VAL A 50 -19.35 6.42 10.86
N ILE A 51 -19.25 7.19 9.78
CA ILE A 51 -19.47 6.74 8.40
C ILE A 51 -18.15 6.93 7.64
N LEU A 52 -17.75 5.92 6.87
CA LEU A 52 -16.63 5.97 5.94
C LEU A 52 -17.13 5.65 4.53
N GLY A 53 -16.59 6.36 3.53
CA GLY A 53 -16.91 6.14 2.13
C GLY A 53 -15.74 6.46 1.21
N GLY A 54 -15.69 5.78 0.07
CA GLY A 54 -14.74 6.01 -1.00
C GLY A 54 -15.18 5.28 -2.27
N ASP A 55 -14.60 5.66 -3.41
CA ASP A 55 -14.82 4.96 -4.67
C ASP A 55 -14.11 3.58 -4.68
N ILE A 56 -14.40 2.77 -5.69
CA ILE A 56 -13.86 1.41 -5.85
C ILE A 56 -12.92 1.31 -7.06
N LEU A 57 -12.37 2.45 -7.52
CA LEU A 57 -11.47 2.50 -8.67
C LEU A 57 -10.00 2.31 -8.24
N GLY A 58 -9.27 1.49 -8.99
CA GLY A 58 -7.80 1.40 -8.96
C GLY A 58 -7.22 1.93 -10.27
N SER A 59 -6.47 3.03 -10.19
CA SER A 59 -5.90 3.72 -11.35
C SER A 59 -4.43 3.39 -11.55
N TYR A 60 -4.01 3.25 -12.81
CA TYR A 60 -2.61 3.16 -13.23
C TYR A 60 -2.23 4.45 -13.95
N GLY A 61 -1.70 5.42 -13.19
CA GLY A 61 -1.57 6.80 -13.67
C GLY A 61 -2.95 7.37 -14.02
N THR A 62 -3.13 7.83 -15.26
CA THR A 62 -4.41 8.38 -15.77
C THR A 62 -5.41 7.29 -16.18
N LEU A 63 -4.98 6.03 -16.31
CA LEU A 63 -5.84 4.94 -16.76
C LEU A 63 -6.65 4.35 -15.60
N ALA A 64 -7.98 4.47 -15.68
CA ALA A 64 -8.94 3.80 -14.80
C ALA A 64 -8.97 2.27 -15.08
N ARG A 65 -7.94 1.55 -14.66
CA ARG A 65 -7.70 0.15 -15.03
C ARG A 65 -8.65 -0.82 -14.33
N PHE A 66 -8.84 -0.68 -13.03
CA PHE A 66 -9.65 -1.61 -12.23
C PHE A 66 -10.86 -0.90 -11.64
N ARG A 67 -12.07 -1.36 -12.00
CA ARG A 67 -13.33 -0.73 -11.58
C ARG A 67 -13.93 -1.33 -10.30
N ASN A 68 -13.33 -2.37 -9.75
CA ASN A 68 -13.82 -3.07 -8.56
C ASN A 68 -12.67 -3.43 -7.61
N CYS A 69 -12.16 -2.41 -6.92
CA CYS A 69 -11.07 -2.47 -5.97
C CYS A 69 -11.55 -1.94 -4.60
N PRO A 70 -12.27 -2.76 -3.81
CA PRO A 70 -12.76 -2.37 -2.50
C PRO A 70 -11.58 -2.08 -1.55
N ARG A 71 -11.63 -0.93 -0.87
CA ARG A 71 -10.57 -0.40 -0.01
C ARG A 71 -11.03 -0.07 1.41
N LEU A 72 -12.18 -0.60 1.79
CA LEU A 72 -12.71 -0.58 3.16
C LEU A 72 -12.60 -1.99 3.74
N LEU A 73 -12.02 -2.10 4.93
CA LEU A 73 -11.86 -3.33 5.68
C LEU A 73 -12.65 -3.25 6.98
N LYS A 74 -13.61 -4.15 7.17
CA LYS A 74 -14.20 -4.39 8.49
C LYS A 74 -13.20 -5.20 9.30
N VAL A 75 -12.65 -4.62 10.36
CA VAL A 75 -11.67 -5.26 11.25
C VAL A 75 -12.40 -6.06 12.33
N ASN A 76 -13.39 -5.43 12.98
CA ASN A 76 -14.28 -6.08 13.94
C ASN A 76 -15.60 -5.30 14.02
N ASP A 77 -16.44 -5.56 15.02
CA ASP A 77 -17.74 -4.89 15.17
C ASP A 77 -17.65 -3.41 15.53
N GLN A 78 -16.45 -2.92 15.90
CA GLN A 78 -16.23 -1.56 16.37
C GLN A 78 -15.21 -0.78 15.52
N ILE A 79 -14.62 -1.41 14.50
CA ILE A 79 -13.50 -0.85 13.74
C ILE A 79 -13.69 -1.10 12.24
N ILE A 80 -13.58 -0.01 11.48
CA ILE A 80 -13.48 -0.01 10.02
C ILE A 80 -12.19 0.73 9.65
N VAL A 81 -11.43 0.17 8.71
CA VAL A 81 -10.21 0.78 8.17
C VAL A 81 -10.43 1.09 6.69
N GLY A 82 -10.12 2.33 6.29
CA GLY A 82 -10.05 2.72 4.88
C GLY A 82 -8.61 3.07 4.51
N ALA A 83 -8.20 2.71 3.30
CA ALA A 83 -6.86 3.02 2.78
C ALA A 83 -6.93 3.78 1.45
N SER A 84 -5.95 4.66 1.26
CA SER A 84 -5.67 5.40 0.03
C SER A 84 -4.21 5.17 -0.39
N GLY A 85 -3.82 5.65 -1.57
CA GLY A 85 -2.46 5.46 -2.08
C GLY A 85 -2.29 4.12 -2.79
N ASP A 86 -1.14 3.47 -2.64
CA ASP A 86 -0.86 2.23 -3.37
C ASP A 86 -1.72 1.06 -2.91
N TYR A 87 -2.40 0.42 -3.87
CA TYR A 87 -3.35 -0.65 -3.59
C TYR A 87 -2.66 -1.94 -3.14
N ALA A 88 -1.43 -2.20 -3.58
CA ALA A 88 -0.67 -3.36 -3.15
C ALA A 88 -0.25 -3.23 -1.67
N ASP A 89 0.17 -2.03 -1.24
CA ASP A 89 0.44 -1.75 0.17
C ASP A 89 -0.82 -1.93 1.05
N PHE A 90 -1.99 -1.53 0.56
CA PHE A 90 -3.26 -1.81 1.24
C PHE A 90 -3.51 -3.32 1.38
N GLN A 91 -3.32 -4.11 0.32
CA GLN A 91 -3.50 -5.56 0.36
C GLN A 91 -2.54 -6.23 1.35
N PHE A 92 -1.28 -5.77 1.39
CA PHE A 92 -0.32 -6.22 2.38
C PHE A 92 -0.80 -5.90 3.79
N LEU A 93 -1.17 -4.64 4.07
CA LEU A 93 -1.65 -4.23 5.39
C LEU A 93 -2.91 -4.98 5.81
N LYS A 94 -3.83 -5.24 4.89
CA LYS A 94 -5.02 -6.06 5.13
C LYS A 94 -4.61 -7.43 5.69
N GLY A 95 -3.68 -8.12 5.04
CA GLY A 95 -3.20 -9.42 5.52
C GLY A 95 -2.56 -9.34 6.91
N VAL A 96 -1.70 -8.34 7.17
CA VAL A 96 -1.07 -8.16 8.49
C VAL A 96 -2.11 -7.86 9.58
N ILE A 97 -3.12 -7.04 9.27
CA ILE A 97 -4.21 -6.71 10.20
C ILE A 97 -5.06 -7.94 10.49
N GLU A 98 -5.44 -8.71 9.47
CA GLU A 98 -6.21 -9.95 9.62
C GLU A 98 -5.48 -10.95 10.51
N GLN A 99 -4.18 -11.17 10.29
CA GLN A 99 -3.37 -12.03 11.16
C GLN A 99 -3.32 -11.52 12.60
N LYS A 100 -3.22 -10.21 12.80
CA LYS A 100 -3.23 -9.60 14.14
C LYS A 100 -4.57 -9.84 14.84
N ILE A 101 -5.69 -9.70 14.14
CA ILE A 101 -7.03 -9.93 14.70
C ILE A 101 -7.21 -11.39 15.07
N ILE A 102 -6.85 -12.32 14.18
CA ILE A 102 -6.93 -13.76 14.45
C ILE A 102 -6.14 -14.11 15.71
N GLY A 103 -4.93 -13.55 15.86
CA GLY A 103 -4.13 -13.75 17.07
C GLY A 103 -4.81 -13.28 18.35
N GLU A 104 -5.53 -12.15 18.32
CA GLU A 104 -6.30 -11.65 19.47
C GLU A 104 -7.54 -12.51 19.74
N GLU A 105 -8.24 -12.97 18.70
CA GLU A 105 -9.41 -13.85 18.84
C GLU A 105 -9.02 -15.23 19.43
N CYS A 106 -7.85 -15.76 19.05
CA CYS A 106 -7.33 -17.01 19.60
C CYS A 106 -7.00 -16.95 21.10
N LEU A 107 -6.72 -15.76 21.66
CA LEU A 107 -6.48 -15.60 23.10
C LEU A 107 -7.76 -15.83 23.92
N ASN A 108 -8.93 -15.57 23.34
CA ASN A 108 -10.27 -15.84 23.89
C ASN A 108 -10.47 -15.42 25.36
N ASP A 109 -9.90 -14.27 25.73
CA ASP A 109 -9.95 -13.69 27.08
C ASP A 109 -11.17 -12.76 27.29
N GLY A 110 -12.04 -12.66 26.28
CA GLY A 110 -13.22 -11.80 26.26
C GLY A 110 -12.94 -10.35 25.85
N PHE A 111 -11.68 -9.98 25.58
CA PHE A 111 -11.33 -8.65 25.13
C PHE A 111 -11.32 -8.57 23.59
N LYS A 112 -12.01 -7.55 23.05
CA LYS A 112 -11.93 -7.18 21.63
C LYS A 112 -10.93 -6.05 21.43
N MET A 113 -10.20 -6.08 20.32
CA MET A 113 -9.30 -5.01 19.94
C MET A 113 -10.05 -3.68 19.80
N LYS A 114 -9.58 -2.64 20.52
CA LYS A 114 -10.17 -1.29 20.49
C LYS A 114 -9.58 -0.44 19.34
N PRO A 115 -10.33 0.53 18.78
CA PRO A 115 -9.86 1.37 17.67
C PRO A 115 -8.52 2.08 17.97
N LYS A 116 -8.37 2.61 19.19
CA LYS A 116 -7.14 3.31 19.63
C LYS A 116 -5.91 2.38 19.66
N SER A 117 -6.11 1.11 20.03
CA SER A 117 -5.04 0.11 20.06
C SER A 117 -4.56 -0.20 18.65
N LEU A 118 -5.49 -0.44 17.71
CA LEU A 118 -5.15 -0.69 16.31
C LEU A 118 -4.43 0.52 15.68
N TYR A 119 -4.91 1.74 15.91
CA TYR A 119 -4.26 2.96 15.43
C TYR A 119 -2.81 3.09 15.94
N SER A 120 -2.61 2.86 17.23
CA SER A 120 -1.29 2.96 17.88
C SER A 120 -0.32 1.89 17.37
N TRP A 121 -0.82 0.69 17.12
CA TRP A 121 -0.04 -0.41 16.55
C TRP A 121 0.31 -0.15 15.09
N LEU A 122 -0.67 0.26 14.27
CA LEU A 122 -0.47 0.56 12.85
C LEU A 122 0.52 1.70 12.66
N THR A 123 0.47 2.73 13.50
CA THR A 123 1.45 3.83 13.50
C THR A 123 2.87 3.31 13.68
N ARG A 124 3.10 2.35 14.58
CA ARG A 124 4.43 1.72 14.78
C ARG A 124 4.84 0.85 13.58
N VAL A 125 3.90 0.07 13.03
CA VAL A 125 4.14 -0.74 11.82
C VAL A 125 4.59 0.16 10.66
N MET A 126 3.91 1.29 10.45
CA MET A 126 4.23 2.22 9.37
C MET A 126 5.52 2.99 9.65
N TYR A 127 5.76 3.41 10.88
CA TYR A 127 6.98 4.14 11.26
C TYR A 127 8.24 3.27 11.10
N ASN A 128 8.18 1.98 11.49
CA ASN A 128 9.29 1.05 11.28
C ASN A 128 9.57 0.78 9.79
N ARG A 129 8.59 1.03 8.92
CA ARG A 129 8.68 0.90 7.46
C ARG A 129 9.04 2.20 6.75
N ARG A 130 9.09 3.32 7.48
CA ARG A 130 9.72 4.56 7.00
C ARG A 130 11.24 4.44 7.10
#